data_AF-A0A956ZI00-F1
#
_entry.id   AF-A0A956ZI00-F1
#
_cell.length_a   1.000
_cell.length_b   1.000
_cell.length_c   1.000
_cell.angle_alpha   90.00
_cell.angle_beta   90.00
_cell.angle_gamma   90.00
#
_symmetry.space_group_name_H-M   'P 1'
#
loop_
_entity.id
_entity.type
_entity.pdbx_description
1 polymer ?
#
loop_
_entity_poly.entity_id
_entity_poly.type
_entity_poly.pdbx_seq_one_letter_code
_entity_poly.pdbx_strand_id
1 'polypeptide(L)'
;GGGTGTGAAPVVAEVAKECGALTIGVVTKPFAWEGARRTKQAEEGLARLRESVDTLIAIPNARLMEICPPDATIEQAFETADDVLRQAIQSISNIISQNGSINLDFNDVRTTMSEAGPALLAVGTGDGDTRATDAAHAATRSPLLDQSIEGAQKVLFNVTHDGTLGLRELDAAARIISEFVDDAANIIFGTVIDPTVGTKVQMTVIATGFPPKRDRAFERAEDSRIADLGLPGVASIEDAELPAFLRRNIRSLGALNSVQETAGAKKG
;
A
#
# COMPACT_ATOMS: atom_id res chain seq x y z
N GLY A 1 13.72 11.49 9.59
CA GLY A 1 13.61 11.89 11.01
C GLY A 1 14.84 12.64 11.51
N GLY A 2 16.03 12.05 11.43
CA GLY A 2 17.30 12.73 11.78
C GLY A 2 17.80 13.73 10.73
N GLY A 3 18.96 14.35 10.93
CA GLY A 3 19.50 15.37 10.00
C GLY A 3 20.02 14.80 8.69
N THR A 4 20.99 13.89 8.75
CA THR A 4 21.74 13.42 7.58
C THR A 4 20.87 12.66 6.58
N GLY A 5 20.16 11.61 7.00
CA GLY A 5 19.31 10.84 6.09
C GLY A 5 18.21 11.68 5.45
N THR A 6 17.52 12.52 6.24
CA THR A 6 16.43 13.38 5.76
C THR A 6 16.91 14.47 4.79
N GLY A 7 18.15 14.95 4.95
CA GLY A 7 18.73 16.02 4.14
C GLY A 7 19.47 15.53 2.90
N ALA A 8 20.23 14.44 3.03
CA ALA A 8 21.14 13.97 1.99
C ALA A 8 20.50 12.95 1.04
N ALA A 9 19.54 12.13 1.51
CA ALA A 9 18.94 11.10 0.67
C ALA A 9 18.28 11.65 -0.60
N PRO A 10 17.53 12.78 -0.58
CA PRO A 10 16.98 13.36 -1.80
C PRO A 10 18.05 13.73 -2.82
N VAL A 11 19.17 14.30 -2.37
CA VAL A 11 20.29 14.70 -3.24
C VAL A 11 20.94 13.49 -3.90
N VAL A 12 21.17 12.42 -3.14
CA VAL A 12 21.73 11.18 -3.70
C VAL A 12 20.77 10.55 -4.70
N ALA A 13 19.47 10.53 -4.39
CA ALA A 13 18.44 10.00 -5.28
C ALA A 13 18.33 10.81 -6.58
N GLU A 14 18.39 12.13 -6.50
CA GLU A 14 18.37 13.04 -7.66
C GLU A 14 19.53 12.72 -8.61
N VAL A 15 20.76 12.63 -8.09
CA VAL A 15 21.94 12.28 -8.91
C VAL A 15 21.79 10.90 -9.56
N ALA A 16 21.26 9.91 -8.84
CA ALA A 16 21.03 8.57 -9.39
C ALA A 16 20.01 8.59 -10.54
N LYS A 17 18.92 9.34 -10.36
CA LYS A 17 17.86 9.51 -11.35
C LYS A 17 18.33 10.28 -12.58
N GLU A 18 19.13 11.34 -12.40
CA GLU A 18 19.77 12.09 -13.49
C GLU A 18 20.72 11.22 -14.33
N CYS A 19 21.39 10.25 -13.69
CA CYS A 19 22.21 9.25 -14.39
C CYS A 19 21.38 8.19 -15.16
N GLY A 20 20.06 8.25 -15.09
CA GLY A 20 19.14 7.32 -15.76
C GLY A 20 18.90 6.00 -15.02
N ALA A 21 19.37 5.87 -13.77
CA ALA A 21 19.15 4.69 -12.95
C ALA A 21 17.70 4.65 -12.42
N LEU A 22 17.11 3.45 -12.39
CA LEU A 22 15.85 3.24 -11.67
C LEU A 22 16.10 3.47 -10.17
N THR A 23 15.52 4.53 -9.63
CA THR A 23 15.85 5.03 -8.29
C THR A 23 14.70 4.74 -7.33
N ILE A 24 14.94 3.82 -6.40
CA ILE A 24 13.94 3.38 -5.41
C ILE A 24 14.38 3.84 -4.02
N GLY A 25 13.57 4.67 -3.38
CA GLY A 25 13.78 5.11 -2.00
C GLY A 25 13.07 4.19 -1.02
N VAL A 26 13.82 3.53 -0.12
CA VAL A 26 13.25 2.75 0.99
C VAL A 26 13.64 3.43 2.30
N VAL A 27 12.64 3.95 3.03
CA VAL A 27 12.88 4.76 4.24
C VAL A 27 11.90 4.41 5.36
N THR A 28 12.30 4.70 6.59
CA THR A 28 11.44 4.54 7.78
C THR A 28 10.89 5.88 8.27
N LYS A 29 9.64 5.86 8.77
CA LYS A 29 9.07 6.97 9.54
C LYS A 29 9.34 6.75 11.04
N PRO A 30 9.68 7.82 11.78
CA PRO A 30 10.00 7.70 13.20
C PRO A 30 8.80 7.19 14.02
N PHE A 31 9.07 6.60 15.18
CA PHE A 31 8.04 6.27 16.16
C PHE A 31 7.38 7.55 16.70
N ALA A 32 6.12 7.44 17.14
CA ALA A 32 5.40 8.58 17.74
C ALA A 32 6.11 9.13 18.99
N TRP A 33 6.73 8.27 19.79
CA TRP A 33 7.44 8.64 21.01
C TRP A 33 8.77 9.37 20.76
N GLU A 34 9.31 9.33 19.54
CA GLU A 34 10.50 10.11 19.17
C GLU A 34 10.23 11.63 19.09
N GLY A 35 8.95 12.02 19.13
CA GLY A 35 8.49 13.38 19.27
C GLY A 35 8.11 14.07 17.96
N ALA A 36 7.18 15.01 18.07
CA ALA A 36 6.56 15.70 16.92
C ALA A 36 7.57 16.40 16.00
N ARG A 37 8.71 16.87 16.52
CA ARG A 37 9.77 17.48 15.72
C ARG A 37 10.37 16.51 14.72
N ARG A 38 10.66 15.27 15.14
CA ARG A 38 11.23 14.23 14.25
C ARG A 38 10.21 13.79 13.21
N THR A 39 8.94 13.69 13.58
CA THR A 39 7.84 13.40 12.64
C THR A 39 7.73 14.47 11.57
N LYS A 40 7.68 15.76 11.97
CA LYS A 40 7.62 16.87 11.01
C LYS A 40 8.81 16.88 10.05
N GLN A 41 10.03 16.69 10.57
CA GLN A 41 11.24 16.59 9.75
C GLN A 41 11.17 15.40 8.78
N ALA A 42 10.64 14.25 9.22
CA ALA A 42 10.48 13.08 8.36
C ALA A 42 9.50 13.34 7.21
N GLU A 43 8.35 13.97 7.46
CA GLU A 43 7.38 14.31 6.42
C GLU A 43 7.94 15.32 5.41
N GLU A 44 8.65 16.36 5.87
CA GLU A 44 9.35 17.32 4.99
C GLU A 44 10.43 16.64 4.13
N GLY A 45 11.20 15.73 4.71
CA GLY A 45 12.19 14.93 3.96
C GLY A 45 11.54 13.98 2.96
N LEU A 46 10.44 13.35 3.34
CA LEU A 46 9.70 12.41 2.49
C LEU A 46 9.10 13.11 1.27
N ALA A 47 8.57 14.32 1.45
CA ALA A 47 8.08 15.14 0.34
C ALA A 47 9.18 15.43 -0.68
N ARG A 48 10.35 15.89 -0.22
CA ARG A 48 11.50 16.15 -1.09
C ARG A 48 12.02 14.88 -1.76
N LEU A 49 12.15 13.79 -1.00
CA LEU A 49 12.63 12.52 -1.54
C LEU A 49 11.70 11.99 -2.64
N ARG A 50 10.39 12.18 -2.50
CA ARG A 50 9.39 11.75 -3.48
C ARG A 50 9.62 12.37 -4.87
N GLU A 51 10.07 13.62 -4.91
CA GLU A 51 10.37 14.31 -6.17
C GLU A 51 11.65 13.75 -6.84
N SER A 52 12.59 13.28 -6.02
CA SER A 52 13.90 12.79 -6.45
C SER A 52 13.98 11.29 -6.75
N VAL A 53 12.93 10.49 -6.50
CA VAL A 53 12.90 9.04 -6.74
C VAL A 53 11.87 8.67 -7.82
N ASP A 54 11.94 7.45 -8.32
CA ASP A 54 10.89 6.86 -9.17
C ASP A 54 9.79 6.19 -8.34
N THR A 55 10.22 5.46 -7.31
CA THR A 55 9.36 4.79 -6.35
C THR A 55 9.81 5.09 -4.92
N LEU A 56 8.86 5.37 -4.03
CA LEU A 56 9.11 5.62 -2.61
C LEU A 56 8.34 4.63 -1.74
N ILE A 57 9.07 3.79 -1.01
CA ILE A 57 8.53 2.86 -0.02
C ILE A 57 8.81 3.45 1.36
N ALA A 58 7.75 3.89 2.05
CA ALA A 58 7.84 4.47 3.39
C ALA A 58 7.27 3.49 4.42
N ILE A 59 8.12 2.98 5.31
CA ILE A 59 7.74 2.00 6.33
C ILE A 59 7.51 2.73 7.66
N PRO A 60 6.29 2.69 8.23
CA PRO A 60 6.06 3.32 9.53
C PRO A 60 6.66 2.47 10.65
N ASN A 61 7.57 3.02 11.46
CA ASN A 61 8.14 2.27 12.58
C ASN A 61 7.08 1.80 13.59
N ALA A 62 5.93 2.46 13.66
CA ALA A 62 4.80 2.00 14.46
C ALA A 62 4.37 0.56 14.13
N ARG A 63 4.52 0.12 12.87
CA ARG A 63 4.18 -1.24 12.43
C ARG A 63 5.15 -2.30 12.92
N LEU A 64 6.38 -1.91 13.23
CA LEU A 64 7.36 -2.82 13.81
C LEU A 64 6.91 -3.30 15.19
N MET A 65 6.13 -2.49 15.93
CA MET A 65 5.56 -2.91 17.22
C MET A 65 4.55 -4.04 17.09
N GLU A 66 3.91 -4.20 15.93
CA GLU A 66 2.98 -5.30 15.67
C GLU A 66 3.71 -6.63 15.40
N ILE A 67 4.99 -6.55 15.01
CA ILE A 67 5.84 -7.68 14.64
C ILE A 67 6.80 -8.05 15.79
N CYS A 68 7.18 -7.06 16.60
CA CYS A 68 8.05 -7.27 17.75
C CYS A 68 7.31 -7.98 18.90
N PRO A 69 7.99 -8.87 19.65
CA PRO A 69 7.47 -9.39 20.91
C PRO A 69 7.08 -8.25 21.88
N PRO A 70 6.03 -8.43 22.71
CA PRO A 70 5.59 -7.39 23.66
C PRO A 70 6.65 -6.96 24.69
N ASP A 71 7.63 -7.82 24.94
CA ASP A 71 8.75 -7.64 25.86
C ASP A 71 10.07 -7.27 25.15
N ALA A 72 10.01 -6.96 23.85
CA ALA A 72 11.19 -6.60 23.07
C ALA A 72 11.88 -5.34 23.61
N THR A 73 13.21 -5.38 23.64
CA THR A 73 14.02 -4.20 23.96
C THR A 73 14.02 -3.20 22.80
N ILE A 74 14.46 -1.97 23.07
CA ILE A 74 14.64 -0.95 22.02
C ILE A 74 15.61 -1.42 20.93
N GLU A 75 16.68 -2.11 21.32
CA GLU A 75 17.68 -2.66 20.38
C GLU A 75 17.05 -3.69 19.46
N GLN A 76 16.29 -4.65 20.01
CA GLN A 76 15.58 -5.66 19.23
C GLN A 76 14.53 -5.05 18.29
N ALA A 77 13.86 -3.97 18.70
CA ALA A 77 12.92 -3.26 17.85
C ALA A 77 13.61 -2.59 16.65
N PHE A 78 14.83 -2.05 16.83
CA PHE A 78 15.62 -1.51 15.73
C PHE A 78 16.21 -2.61 14.84
N GLU A 79 16.68 -3.71 15.40
CA GLU A 79 17.10 -4.89 14.61
C GLU A 79 15.95 -5.41 13.73
N THR A 80 14.73 -5.44 14.27
CA THR A 80 13.54 -5.80 13.49
C THR A 80 13.27 -4.79 12.37
N ALA A 81 13.48 -3.49 12.61
CA ALA A 81 13.38 -2.45 11.59
C ALA A 81 14.36 -2.70 10.44
N ASP A 82 15.61 -2.99 10.79
CA ASP A 82 16.69 -3.25 9.85
C ASP A 82 16.43 -4.53 9.06
N ASP A 83 15.89 -5.57 9.70
CA ASP A 83 15.50 -6.80 9.02
C ASP A 83 14.36 -6.59 8.03
N VAL A 84 13.36 -5.77 8.38
CA VAL A 84 12.28 -5.39 7.44
C VAL A 84 12.84 -4.62 6.24
N LEU A 85 13.73 -3.65 6.47
CA LEU A 85 14.41 -2.91 5.39
C LEU A 85 15.26 -3.83 4.52
N ARG A 86 16.02 -4.75 5.13
CA ARG A 86 16.82 -5.76 4.44
C ARG A 86 15.94 -6.67 3.59
N GLN A 87 14.83 -7.17 4.13
CA GLN A 87 13.87 -7.99 3.39
C GLN A 87 13.26 -7.24 2.21
N ALA A 88 12.95 -5.95 2.38
CA ALA A 88 12.45 -5.10 1.30
C ALA A 88 13.44 -4.99 0.15
N ILE A 89 14.68 -4.63 0.45
CA ILE A 89 15.74 -4.49 -0.54
C ILE A 89 16.06 -5.84 -1.20
N GLN A 90 16.15 -6.91 -0.40
CA GLN A 90 16.42 -8.26 -0.90
C GLN A 90 15.32 -8.72 -1.85
N SER A 91 14.05 -8.46 -1.53
CA SER A 91 12.93 -8.87 -2.38
C SER A 91 12.98 -8.18 -3.74
N ILE A 92 13.19 -6.87 -3.77
CA ILE A 92 13.32 -6.09 -5.01
C ILE A 92 14.56 -6.56 -5.81
N SER A 93 15.68 -6.76 -5.12
CA SER A 93 16.92 -7.25 -5.74
C SER A 93 16.75 -8.64 -6.34
N ASN A 94 16.05 -9.55 -5.67
CA ASN A 94 15.80 -10.90 -6.15
C ASN A 94 14.92 -10.92 -7.40
N ILE A 95 13.89 -10.05 -7.45
CA ILE A 95 13.04 -9.89 -8.65
C ILE A 95 13.88 -9.51 -9.87
N ILE A 96 14.91 -8.68 -9.69
CA ILE A 96 15.75 -8.18 -10.78
C ILE A 96 16.91 -9.13 -11.12
N SER A 97 17.49 -9.78 -10.11
CA SER A 97 18.80 -10.43 -10.22
C SER A 97 18.73 -11.94 -10.32
N GLN A 98 17.69 -12.58 -9.80
CA GLN A 98 17.58 -14.04 -9.80
C GLN A 98 16.75 -14.51 -10.99
N ASN A 99 17.38 -15.23 -11.90
CA ASN A 99 16.74 -15.78 -13.09
C ASN A 99 15.74 -16.87 -12.68
N GLY A 100 14.45 -16.52 -12.71
CA GLY A 100 13.34 -17.45 -12.60
C GLY A 100 13.08 -18.24 -13.89
N SER A 101 12.19 -19.23 -13.81
CA SER A 101 11.65 -19.94 -14.98
C SER A 101 10.60 -19.10 -15.73
N ILE A 102 9.92 -18.18 -15.04
CA ILE A 102 9.12 -17.10 -15.63
C ILE A 102 9.83 -15.81 -15.24
N ASN A 103 10.76 -15.38 -16.09
CA ASN A 103 11.61 -14.25 -15.81
C ASN A 103 10.82 -12.95 -16.07
N LEU A 104 10.69 -12.13 -15.04
CA LEU A 104 10.39 -10.72 -15.24
C LEU A 104 11.65 -10.07 -15.79
N ASP A 105 11.55 -9.36 -16.91
CA ASP A 105 12.68 -8.60 -17.37
C ASP A 105 12.81 -7.29 -16.57
N PHE A 106 14.00 -6.70 -16.55
CA PHE A 106 14.21 -5.44 -15.84
C PHE A 106 13.32 -4.32 -16.41
N ASN A 107 12.87 -4.43 -17.66
CA ASN A 107 12.02 -3.44 -18.29
C ASN A 107 10.57 -3.49 -17.75
N ASP A 108 10.06 -4.66 -17.38
CA ASP A 108 8.77 -4.86 -16.70
C ASP A 108 8.79 -4.23 -15.29
N VAL A 109 9.87 -4.49 -14.55
CA VAL A 109 10.12 -3.88 -13.23
C VAL A 109 10.22 -2.36 -13.38
N ARG A 110 11.01 -1.89 -14.35
CA ARG A 110 11.18 -0.46 -14.63
C ARG A 110 9.86 0.17 -15.02
N THR A 111 9.03 -0.44 -15.87
CA THR A 111 7.74 0.12 -16.30
C THR A 111 6.72 0.21 -15.15
N THR A 112 6.83 -0.71 -14.19
CA THR A 112 5.97 -0.72 -13.01
C THR A 112 6.39 0.30 -11.96
N MET A 113 7.70 0.46 -11.76
CA MET A 113 8.29 1.26 -10.68
C MET A 113 8.75 2.66 -11.13
N SER A 114 8.85 2.93 -12.44
CA SER A 114 9.18 4.28 -12.94
C SER A 114 8.01 5.23 -12.71
N GLU A 115 8.30 6.38 -12.11
CA GLU A 115 7.33 7.43 -11.77
C GLU A 115 6.08 6.91 -11.02
N ALA A 116 6.23 5.81 -10.29
CA ALA A 116 5.11 5.15 -9.62
C ALA A 116 4.71 5.88 -8.33
N GLY A 117 5.59 6.73 -7.80
CA GLY A 117 5.34 7.53 -6.60
C GLY A 117 5.31 6.65 -5.35
N PRO A 118 4.29 6.79 -4.47
CA PRO A 118 4.20 5.95 -3.28
C PRO A 118 3.98 4.49 -3.68
N ALA A 119 4.84 3.63 -3.15
CA ALA A 119 4.70 2.20 -3.25
C ALA A 119 4.55 1.59 -1.88
N LEU A 120 3.94 0.41 -1.89
CA LEU A 120 3.74 -0.40 -0.73
C LEU A 120 4.33 -1.78 -1.00
N LEU A 121 4.99 -2.31 0.02
CA LEU A 121 5.63 -3.61 -0.01
C LEU A 121 4.98 -4.49 1.05
N ALA A 122 4.60 -5.69 0.64
CA ALA A 122 4.14 -6.75 1.53
C ALA A 122 4.96 -8.01 1.27
N VAL A 123 5.27 -8.73 2.34
CA VAL A 123 5.91 -10.04 2.28
C VAL A 123 5.07 -11.01 3.10
N GLY A 124 4.78 -12.17 2.54
CA GLY A 124 4.08 -13.26 3.18
C GLY A 124 4.79 -14.58 2.96
N THR A 125 4.74 -15.46 3.95
CA THR A 125 5.34 -16.80 3.87
C THR A 125 4.28 -17.83 4.24
N GLY A 126 4.24 -18.92 3.48
CA GLY A 126 3.38 -20.07 3.76
C GLY A 126 4.16 -21.38 3.69
N ASP A 127 3.60 -22.43 4.28
CA ASP A 127 4.18 -23.77 4.37
C ASP A 127 3.07 -24.83 4.25
N GLY A 128 3.45 -26.08 3.97
CA GLY A 128 2.52 -27.19 3.78
C GLY A 128 1.73 -27.16 2.47
N ASP A 129 0.59 -27.83 2.44
CA ASP A 129 -0.19 -28.07 1.21
C ASP A 129 -0.86 -26.79 0.66
N THR A 130 -1.09 -25.80 1.51
CA THR A 130 -1.70 -24.49 1.18
C THR A 130 -0.68 -23.35 1.17
N ARG A 131 0.62 -23.67 1.12
CA ARG A 131 1.73 -22.70 1.22
C ARG A 131 1.60 -21.47 0.33
N ALA A 132 1.16 -21.63 -0.92
CA ALA A 132 1.05 -20.49 -1.85
C ALA A 132 -0.13 -19.57 -1.51
N THR A 133 -1.29 -20.13 -1.15
CA THR A 133 -2.46 -19.34 -0.74
C THR A 133 -2.25 -18.68 0.61
N ASP A 134 -1.58 -19.38 1.53
CA ASP A 134 -1.25 -18.85 2.85
C ASP A 134 -0.24 -17.71 2.74
N ALA A 135 0.77 -17.84 1.87
CA ALA A 135 1.71 -16.77 1.57
C ALA A 135 1.00 -15.54 0.98
N ALA A 136 0.05 -15.73 0.06
CA ALA A 136 -0.73 -14.64 -0.50
C ALA A 136 -1.57 -13.92 0.58
N HIS A 137 -2.31 -14.67 1.41
CA HIS A 137 -3.06 -14.07 2.52
C HIS A 137 -2.18 -13.37 3.55
N ALA A 138 -1.00 -13.92 3.85
CA ALA A 138 -0.04 -13.30 4.75
C ALA A 138 0.51 -11.98 4.16
N ALA A 139 0.75 -11.95 2.85
CA ALA A 139 1.20 -10.75 2.15
C ALA A 139 0.10 -9.67 2.16
N THR A 140 -1.15 -10.00 1.80
CA THR A 140 -2.24 -9.00 1.74
C THR A 140 -2.68 -8.49 3.11
N ARG A 141 -2.35 -9.21 4.19
CA ARG A 141 -2.64 -8.83 5.58
C ARG A 141 -1.40 -8.41 6.36
N SER A 142 -0.29 -8.11 5.66
CA SER A 142 0.97 -7.80 6.32
C SER A 142 0.84 -6.55 7.21
N PRO A 143 1.34 -6.56 8.45
CA PRO A 143 1.34 -5.39 9.35
C PRO A 143 2.08 -4.18 8.78
N LEU A 144 3.00 -4.42 7.83
CA LEU A 144 3.80 -3.37 7.19
C LEU A 144 2.97 -2.52 6.20
N LEU A 145 1.75 -2.95 5.89
CA LEU A 145 0.80 -2.23 5.05
C LEU A 145 0.21 -1.04 5.83
N ASP A 146 0.69 0.16 5.54
CA ASP A 146 0.08 1.37 6.11
C ASP A 146 -1.30 1.67 5.50
N GLN A 147 -1.56 1.15 4.29
CA GLN A 147 -2.81 1.24 3.56
C GLN A 147 -3.15 -0.13 2.98
N SER A 148 -4.44 -0.43 2.78
CA SER A 148 -4.83 -1.61 2.01
C SER A 148 -4.20 -1.54 0.61
N ILE A 149 -3.88 -2.70 0.03
CA ILE A 149 -3.47 -2.80 -1.38
C ILE A 149 -4.62 -2.47 -2.35
N GLU A 150 -5.84 -2.33 -1.82
CA GLU A 150 -7.03 -1.89 -2.56
C GLU A 150 -6.80 -0.59 -3.32
N GLY A 151 -7.16 -0.60 -4.61
CA GLY A 151 -7.04 0.54 -5.51
C GLY A 151 -5.65 0.76 -6.10
N ALA A 152 -4.68 -0.14 -5.87
CA ALA A 152 -3.42 -0.11 -6.61
C ALA A 152 -3.65 -0.40 -8.10
N GLN A 153 -3.18 0.51 -8.97
CA GLN A 153 -3.33 0.37 -10.43
C GLN A 153 -2.24 -0.49 -11.06
N LYS A 154 -1.11 -0.66 -10.37
CA LYS A 154 0.01 -1.47 -10.83
C LYS A 154 0.47 -2.35 -9.68
N VAL A 155 0.59 -3.65 -9.93
CA VAL A 155 0.95 -4.63 -8.91
C VAL A 155 2.00 -5.56 -9.50
N LEU A 156 3.13 -5.67 -8.82
CA LEU A 156 4.13 -6.69 -9.10
C LEU A 156 4.12 -7.66 -7.94
N PHE A 157 3.89 -8.93 -8.20
CA PHE A 157 4.10 -9.96 -7.20
C PHE A 157 5.11 -11.00 -7.67
N ASN A 158 5.95 -11.43 -6.73
CA ASN A 158 6.98 -12.41 -6.95
C ASN A 158 6.82 -13.57 -5.98
N VAL A 159 7.02 -14.78 -6.50
CA VAL A 159 6.92 -16.00 -5.69
C VAL A 159 8.28 -16.70 -5.66
N THR A 160 8.87 -16.75 -4.47
CA THR A 160 10.11 -17.46 -4.19
C THR A 160 9.80 -18.85 -3.64
N HIS A 161 10.38 -19.89 -4.25
CA HIS A 161 10.13 -21.30 -3.90
C HIS A 161 11.36 -22.18 -4.18
N ASP A 162 11.38 -23.42 -3.68
CA ASP A 162 12.48 -24.40 -3.86
C ASP A 162 12.53 -25.10 -5.23
N GLY A 163 11.75 -24.64 -6.21
CA GLY A 163 11.57 -25.33 -7.50
C GLY A 163 10.40 -26.31 -7.56
N THR A 164 9.67 -26.55 -6.46
CA THR A 164 8.56 -27.54 -6.42
C THR A 164 7.16 -26.93 -6.58
N LEU A 165 7.05 -25.61 -6.77
CA LEU A 165 5.76 -24.91 -6.84
C LEU A 165 4.93 -25.37 -8.06
N GLY A 166 3.73 -25.88 -7.81
CA GLY A 166 2.80 -26.29 -8.86
C GLY A 166 2.01 -25.12 -9.48
N LEU A 167 1.62 -25.26 -10.74
CA LEU A 167 0.81 -24.25 -11.45
C LEU A 167 -0.54 -23.95 -10.75
N ARG A 168 -1.17 -24.96 -10.14
CA ARG A 168 -2.44 -24.80 -9.42
C ARG A 168 -2.29 -24.00 -8.12
N GLU A 169 -1.19 -24.21 -7.41
CA GLU A 169 -0.87 -23.44 -6.19
C GLU A 169 -0.70 -21.96 -6.55
N LEU A 170 0.03 -21.71 -7.64
CA LEU A 170 0.26 -20.37 -8.16
C LEU A 170 -1.04 -19.70 -8.64
N ASP A 171 -1.89 -20.37 -9.41
CA ASP A 171 -3.17 -19.83 -9.87
C ASP A 171 -4.07 -19.43 -8.69
N ALA A 172 -4.15 -20.26 -7.65
CA ALA A 172 -4.92 -19.96 -6.45
C ALA A 172 -4.38 -18.71 -5.73
N ALA A 173 -3.06 -18.59 -5.60
CA ALA A 173 -2.42 -17.44 -4.96
C ALA A 173 -2.63 -16.15 -5.78
N ALA A 174 -2.52 -16.22 -7.11
CA ALA A 174 -2.75 -15.08 -8.00
C ALA A 174 -4.20 -14.56 -7.96
N ARG A 175 -5.19 -15.45 -7.85
CA ARG A 175 -6.59 -15.07 -7.66
C ARG A 175 -6.80 -14.29 -6.37
N ILE A 176 -6.20 -14.75 -5.27
CA ILE A 176 -6.26 -14.04 -3.99
C ILE A 176 -5.72 -12.61 -4.16
N ILE A 177 -4.54 -12.42 -4.75
CA ILE A 177 -4.00 -11.06 -4.97
C ILE A 177 -4.93 -10.22 -5.84
N SER A 178 -5.51 -10.80 -6.88
CA SER A 178 -6.43 -10.12 -7.80
C SER A 178 -7.71 -9.62 -7.12
N GLU A 179 -8.18 -10.31 -6.07
CA GLU A 179 -9.37 -9.90 -5.30
C GLU A 179 -9.16 -8.63 -4.46
N PHE A 180 -7.91 -8.25 -4.18
CA PHE A 180 -7.58 -7.10 -3.33
C PHE A 180 -7.05 -5.88 -4.12
N VAL A 181 -7.04 -5.92 -5.44
CA VAL A 181 -6.51 -4.86 -6.30
C VAL A 181 -7.61 -4.35 -7.23
N ASP A 182 -7.36 -3.26 -7.96
CA ASP A 182 -8.36 -2.73 -8.91
C ASP A 182 -8.60 -3.72 -10.07
N ASP A 183 -9.84 -3.86 -10.54
CA ASP A 183 -10.19 -4.77 -11.65
C ASP A 183 -9.42 -4.46 -12.95
N ALA A 184 -9.01 -3.19 -13.13
CA ALA A 184 -8.21 -2.74 -14.26
C ALA A 184 -6.70 -2.64 -13.92
N ALA A 185 -6.26 -3.16 -12.78
CA ALA A 185 -4.86 -3.12 -12.38
C ALA A 185 -3.99 -3.92 -13.35
N ASN A 186 -2.83 -3.35 -13.70
CA ASN A 186 -1.80 -4.08 -14.42
C ASN A 186 -1.03 -4.97 -13.44
N ILE A 187 -1.23 -6.28 -13.54
CA ILE A 187 -0.60 -7.27 -12.66
C ILE A 187 0.58 -7.92 -13.39
N ILE A 188 1.76 -7.77 -12.80
CA ILE A 188 3.02 -8.36 -13.26
C ILE A 188 3.42 -9.46 -12.27
N PHE A 189 3.80 -10.61 -12.82
CA PHE A 189 4.09 -11.82 -12.05
C PHE A 189 5.46 -12.39 -12.37
N GLY A 190 6.25 -12.70 -11.32
CA GLY A 190 7.53 -13.41 -11.42
C GLY A 190 7.63 -14.63 -10.50
N THR A 191 8.47 -15.59 -10.89
CA THR A 191 8.91 -16.68 -10.02
C THR A 191 10.40 -16.61 -9.78
N VAL A 192 10.84 -17.01 -8.60
CA VAL A 192 12.26 -17.15 -8.26
C VAL A 192 12.46 -18.50 -7.61
N ILE A 193 13.45 -19.26 -8.10
CA ILE A 193 13.84 -20.53 -7.50
C ILE A 193 14.98 -20.26 -6.52
N ASP A 194 14.70 -20.39 -5.23
CA ASP A 194 15.67 -20.28 -4.15
C ASP A 194 15.65 -21.57 -3.31
N PRO A 195 16.65 -22.45 -3.45
CA PRO A 195 16.72 -23.68 -2.66
C PRO A 195 16.80 -23.43 -1.14
N THR A 196 17.17 -22.22 -0.71
CA THR A 196 17.31 -21.89 0.72
C THR A 196 15.97 -21.72 1.43
N VAL A 197 14.87 -21.47 0.69
CA VAL A 197 13.54 -21.35 1.32
C VAL A 197 12.93 -22.70 1.74
N GLY A 198 13.52 -23.81 1.29
CA GLY A 198 13.03 -25.16 1.61
C GLY A 198 11.59 -25.39 1.13
N THR A 199 10.79 -26.13 1.89
CA THR A 199 9.41 -26.45 1.49
C THR A 199 8.46 -25.24 1.47
N LYS A 200 8.90 -24.09 1.97
CA LYS A 200 8.10 -22.88 2.10
C LYS A 200 7.99 -22.13 0.80
N VAL A 201 6.92 -21.35 0.69
CA VAL A 201 6.73 -20.37 -0.38
C VAL A 201 6.72 -18.99 0.24
N GLN A 202 7.55 -18.10 -0.28
CA GLN A 202 7.55 -16.69 0.08
C GLN A 202 7.00 -15.87 -1.07
N MET A 203 5.98 -15.06 -0.80
CA MET A 203 5.39 -14.14 -1.76
C MET A 203 5.73 -12.70 -1.36
N THR A 204 6.27 -11.94 -2.30
CA THR A 204 6.45 -10.49 -2.17
C THR A 204 5.47 -9.79 -3.10
N VAL A 205 4.73 -8.82 -2.59
CA VAL A 205 3.82 -7.97 -3.36
C VAL A 205 4.29 -6.52 -3.28
N ILE A 206 4.45 -5.88 -4.43
CA ILE A 206 4.75 -4.47 -4.59
C ILE A 206 3.56 -3.83 -5.30
N ALA A 207 2.84 -2.96 -4.59
CA ALA A 207 1.69 -2.24 -5.12
C ALA A 207 2.07 -0.77 -5.33
N THR A 208 1.74 -0.22 -6.49
CA THR A 208 2.04 1.18 -6.86
C THR A 208 0.87 1.80 -7.64
N GLY A 209 0.93 3.11 -7.89
CA GLY A 209 -0.14 3.81 -8.61
C GLY A 209 -1.42 3.95 -7.79
N PHE A 210 -1.29 4.08 -6.46
CA PHE A 210 -2.45 4.36 -5.60
C PHE A 210 -3.07 5.71 -5.99
N PRO A 211 -4.41 5.80 -6.07
CA PRO A 211 -5.06 7.07 -6.29
C PRO A 211 -4.66 8.06 -5.18
N PRO A 212 -4.47 9.35 -5.50
CA PRO A 212 -4.24 10.35 -4.47
C PRO A 212 -5.36 10.25 -3.46
N LYS A 213 -5.02 10.20 -2.15
CA LYS A 213 -6.02 10.31 -1.09
C LYS A 213 -6.87 11.52 -1.40
N ARG A 214 -8.12 11.31 -1.79
CA ARG A 214 -9.14 12.34 -1.62
C ARG A 214 -9.16 12.60 -0.12
N ASP A 215 -8.56 13.71 0.29
CA ASP A 215 -8.61 14.12 1.68
C ASP A 215 -10.07 14.28 2.05
N ARG A 216 -10.63 13.30 2.78
CA ARG A 216 -11.99 13.39 3.33
C ARG A 216 -12.19 14.64 4.21
N ALA A 217 -11.09 15.27 4.63
CA ALA A 217 -11.09 16.57 5.29
C ALA A 217 -11.46 17.73 4.34
N PHE A 218 -11.02 17.68 3.08
CA PHE A 218 -11.41 18.64 2.04
C PHE A 218 -12.87 18.41 1.60
N GLU A 219 -13.30 17.15 1.42
CA GLU A 219 -14.71 16.83 1.12
C GLU A 219 -15.64 17.30 2.26
N ARG A 220 -15.30 17.01 3.54
CA ARG A 220 -16.10 17.53 4.67
C ARG A 220 -16.09 19.06 4.76
N ALA A 221 -14.99 19.71 4.42
CA ALA A 221 -14.91 21.17 4.45
C ALA A 221 -15.71 21.80 3.30
N GLU A 222 -15.73 21.18 2.11
CA GLU A 222 -16.54 21.63 0.98
C GLU A 222 -18.02 21.32 1.15
N ASP A 223 -18.39 20.12 1.61
CA ASP A 223 -19.78 19.79 1.94
C ASP A 223 -20.33 20.71 3.03
N SER A 224 -19.50 21.06 4.04
CA SER A 224 -19.89 22.02 5.07
C SER A 224 -20.05 23.44 4.52
N ARG A 225 -19.24 23.84 3.52
CA ARG A 225 -19.39 25.14 2.83
C ARG A 225 -20.63 25.18 1.93
N ILE A 226 -20.97 24.07 1.30
CA ILE A 226 -22.17 23.93 0.46
C ILE A 226 -23.43 23.93 1.32
N ALA A 227 -23.40 23.28 2.48
CA ALA A 227 -24.47 23.35 3.47
C ALA A 227 -24.66 24.80 4.00
N ASP A 228 -23.58 25.55 4.24
CA ASP A 228 -23.62 26.95 4.71
C ASP A 228 -24.15 27.94 3.66
N LEU A 229 -24.10 27.60 2.36
CA LEU A 229 -24.66 28.42 1.27
C LEU A 229 -26.20 28.43 1.26
N GLY A 230 -26.87 27.59 2.08
CA GLY A 230 -28.32 27.63 2.27
C GLY A 230 -29.14 27.32 1.02
N LEU A 231 -28.56 26.64 0.02
CA LEU A 231 -29.21 26.31 -1.23
C LEU A 231 -30.32 25.25 -1.00
N PRO A 232 -31.57 25.49 -1.44
CA PRO A 232 -32.66 24.55 -1.22
C PRO A 232 -32.40 23.21 -1.91
N GLY A 233 -32.11 22.18 -1.11
CA GLY A 233 -31.97 20.80 -1.58
C GLY A 233 -30.57 20.42 -2.08
N VAL A 234 -29.54 21.12 -1.61
CA VAL A 234 -28.13 20.76 -1.85
C VAL A 234 -27.43 20.61 -0.51
N ALA A 235 -27.12 19.38 -0.11
CA ALA A 235 -26.38 19.09 1.13
C ALA A 235 -24.95 18.61 0.87
N SER A 236 -24.62 18.24 -0.37
CA SER A 236 -23.30 17.80 -0.80
C SER A 236 -23.00 18.22 -2.24
N ILE A 237 -21.76 18.05 -2.69
CA ILE A 237 -21.37 18.23 -4.09
C ILE A 237 -22.17 17.28 -5.01
N GLU A 238 -22.40 16.04 -4.58
CA GLU A 238 -23.15 15.03 -5.34
C GLU A 238 -24.61 15.46 -5.57
N ASP A 239 -25.23 16.12 -4.59
CA ASP A 239 -26.57 16.72 -4.76
C ASP A 239 -26.55 17.87 -5.79
N ALA A 240 -25.45 18.63 -5.85
CA ALA A 240 -25.30 19.77 -6.75
C ALA A 240 -25.16 19.35 -8.22
N GLU A 241 -24.67 18.14 -8.49
CA GLU A 241 -24.55 17.57 -9.83
C GLU A 241 -25.85 16.93 -10.34
N LEU A 242 -26.77 16.56 -9.44
CA LEU A 242 -28.07 16.02 -9.81
C LEU A 242 -28.99 17.10 -10.40
N PRO A 243 -29.70 16.86 -11.52
CA PRO A 243 -30.78 17.72 -11.99
C PRO A 243 -31.86 17.99 -10.92
N ALA A 244 -32.37 19.23 -10.87
CA ALA A 244 -33.30 19.69 -9.82
C ALA A 244 -34.56 18.83 -9.63
N PHE A 245 -35.02 18.12 -10.67
CA PHE A 245 -36.17 17.23 -10.59
C PHE A 245 -35.88 15.91 -9.81
N LEU A 246 -34.63 15.42 -9.82
CA LEU A 246 -34.22 14.22 -9.08
C LEU A 246 -34.01 14.50 -7.59
N ARG A 247 -33.57 15.73 -7.25
CA ARG A 247 -33.39 16.17 -5.84
C ARG A 247 -34.68 16.13 -5.03
N ARG A 248 -35.82 16.44 -5.66
CA ARG A 248 -37.15 16.39 -5.01
C ARG A 248 -37.62 14.97 -4.74
N ASN A 249 -37.35 14.02 -5.64
CA ASN A 249 -37.85 12.65 -5.51
C ASN A 249 -37.10 11.86 -4.44
N ILE A 250 -35.79 12.03 -4.32
CA ILE A 250 -34.97 11.34 -3.30
C ILE A 250 -35.43 11.69 -1.87
N ARG A 251 -35.78 12.95 -1.61
CA ARG A 251 -36.35 13.37 -0.31
C ARG A 251 -37.76 12.84 -0.07
N SER A 252 -38.60 12.71 -1.09
CA SER A 252 -39.92 12.11 -0.92
C SER A 252 -39.83 10.63 -0.52
N LEU A 253 -38.83 9.90 -1.01
CA LEU A 253 -38.52 8.53 -0.60
C LEU A 253 -37.89 8.44 0.79
N GLY A 254 -36.96 9.34 1.13
CA GLY A 254 -36.35 9.40 2.47
C GLY A 254 -37.32 9.81 3.59
N ALA A 255 -38.28 10.70 3.29
CA ALA A 255 -39.32 11.10 4.23
C ALA A 255 -40.39 10.02 4.46
N LEU A 256 -40.59 9.11 3.49
CA LEU A 256 -41.47 7.96 3.68
C LEU A 256 -40.85 6.90 4.59
N ASN A 257 -39.53 6.69 4.51
CA ASN A 257 -38.82 5.73 5.37
C ASN A 257 -38.71 6.18 6.83
N SER A 258 -38.50 7.47 7.10
CA SER A 258 -38.43 7.99 8.48
C SER A 258 -39.78 8.02 9.21
N VAL A 259 -40.89 8.08 8.48
CA VAL A 259 -42.24 7.95 9.03
C VAL A 259 -42.58 6.49 9.35
N GLN A 260 -42.02 5.51 8.63
CA GLN A 260 -42.20 4.09 8.95
C GLN A 260 -41.41 3.64 10.20
N GLU A 261 -40.18 4.13 10.40
CA GLU A 261 -39.39 3.79 11.61
C GLU A 261 -40.00 4.35 12.89
N THR A 262 -40.57 5.56 12.85
CA THR A 262 -41.22 6.19 14.02
C THR A 262 -42.58 5.57 14.37
N ALA A 263 -43.25 4.92 13.41
CA ALA A 263 -44.49 4.18 13.65
C ALA A 263 -44.24 2.77 14.22
N GLY A 264 -43.11 2.14 13.90
CA GLY A 264 -42.72 0.83 14.43
C GLY A 264 -42.29 0.86 15.90
N ALA A 265 -41.64 1.94 16.35
CA ALA A 265 -41.12 2.07 17.71
C ALA A 265 -42.19 2.31 18.81
N LYS A 266 -43.49 2.41 18.46
CA LYS A 266 -44.60 2.55 19.43
C LYS A 266 -45.44 1.28 19.62
N LYS A 267 -45.08 0.17 18.99
CA LYS A 267 -45.66 -1.16 19.24
C LYS A 267 -44.56 -2.22 19.24
N GLY A 268 -43.89 -2.37 20.38
CA GLY A 268 -42.90 -3.40 20.67
C GLY A 268 -42.50 -3.31 22.13
#